data_AF-E0NIN5-F1
#
_entry.id   AF-E0NIN5-F1
#
_cell.length_a   1.000
_cell.length_b   1.000
_cell.length_c   1.000
_cell.angle_alpha   90.00
_cell.angle_beta   90.00
_cell.angle_gamma   90.00
#
_symmetry.space_group_name_H-M   'P 1'
#
loop_
_entity.id
_entity.type
_entity.pdbx_description
1 polymer ?
#
loop_
_entity_poly.entity_id
_entity_poly.type
_entity_poly.pdbx_seq_one_letter_code
_entity_poly.pdbx_strand_id
1 'polypeptide(L)'
;MGLNINIGRFKKGKKNSITDVVGVEVGHVTLTGEGQNTGVTAIIPKKNIFKEKLVAGVHVINGFAKPAGLVQIEELGTLEAPIILTNTLSVGTALTASVKYMLSNNPEIGRTTGTVNCPVLECNDMRLNDIRALHVKEEDVLKAIDSAGSVVEEGAVGAGRGMRCHELKGGIGTASRIVNLGEDYTVGVLVLTNHAKYDELTIEGVNIKDYRDNLNNERTNCSNEKEQGSIIVIIATDIPLSSRQLKRVAKRAMSGISRTGANSGNGSGEVAVAFSTHNKILHEGGNFTEVKCLLDDKIDPVFNATIDAVHEAILSSMLHAESMVGYSGFKAESLKDILKEISLFENYLP
;
A
#
# COMPACT_ATOMS: atom_id res chain seq x y z
N MET A 1 5.05 -9.17 -12.86
CA MET A 1 5.68 -8.04 -13.57
C MET A 1 6.43 -7.26 -12.53
N GLY A 2 7.58 -6.70 -12.86
CA GLY A 2 8.44 -6.01 -11.90
C GLY A 2 9.58 -5.37 -12.66
N LEU A 3 10.23 -4.38 -12.05
CA LEU A 3 11.32 -3.66 -12.70
C LEU A 3 12.44 -4.63 -13.10
N ASN A 4 12.98 -4.48 -14.31
CA ASN A 4 14.09 -5.28 -14.84
C ASN A 4 15.44 -5.01 -14.16
N ILE A 5 15.41 -4.28 -13.04
CA ILE A 5 16.57 -3.94 -12.23
C ILE A 5 16.50 -4.58 -10.85
N ASN A 6 17.67 -4.78 -10.26
CA ASN A 6 17.77 -5.31 -8.92
C ASN A 6 17.80 -4.16 -7.89
N ILE A 7 16.65 -3.88 -7.27
CA ILE A 7 16.57 -2.91 -6.18
C ILE A 7 16.92 -3.60 -4.87
N GLY A 8 17.94 -3.09 -4.19
CA GLY A 8 18.39 -3.63 -2.91
C GLY A 8 19.12 -4.97 -3.06
N ARG A 9 19.18 -5.74 -1.96
CA ARG A 9 20.09 -6.90 -1.85
C ARG A 9 19.41 -8.25 -1.73
N PHE A 10 18.10 -8.29 -1.50
CA PHE A 10 17.36 -9.53 -1.35
C PHE A 10 16.79 -10.00 -2.69
N LYS A 11 16.74 -11.33 -2.88
CA LYS A 11 16.09 -11.94 -4.03
C LYS A 11 14.60 -11.59 -4.03
N LYS A 12 14.04 -11.27 -5.20
CA LYS A 12 12.59 -11.04 -5.38
C LYS A 12 11.81 -12.36 -5.26
N GLY A 13 10.58 -12.29 -4.78
CA GLY A 13 9.64 -13.40 -4.91
C GLY A 13 9.28 -13.67 -6.39
N LYS A 14 8.58 -14.78 -6.66
CA LYS A 14 8.30 -15.22 -8.03
C LYS A 14 7.49 -14.20 -8.81
N LYS A 15 6.51 -13.57 -8.16
CA LYS A 15 5.64 -12.54 -8.76
C LYS A 15 6.20 -11.13 -8.55
N ASN A 16 7.14 -10.97 -7.61
CA ASN A 16 7.57 -9.69 -7.06
C ASN A 16 6.37 -8.87 -6.56
N SER A 17 5.52 -9.50 -5.75
CA SER A 17 4.25 -8.92 -5.30
C SER A 17 3.94 -9.34 -3.87
N ILE A 18 3.11 -8.56 -3.17
CA ILE A 18 2.57 -8.91 -1.85
C ILE A 18 1.94 -10.32 -1.83
N THR A 19 1.40 -10.76 -2.96
CA THR A 19 0.78 -12.08 -3.17
C THR A 19 1.78 -13.23 -3.36
N ASP A 20 3.10 -12.96 -3.26
CA ASP A 20 4.10 -14.01 -3.02
C ASP A 20 3.99 -14.56 -1.59
N VAL A 21 3.42 -13.81 -0.65
CA VAL A 21 3.04 -14.33 0.67
C VAL A 21 1.81 -15.22 0.49
N VAL A 22 1.97 -16.51 0.75
CA VAL A 22 0.93 -17.53 0.49
C VAL A 22 -0.38 -17.18 1.20
N GLY A 23 -1.48 -17.24 0.45
CA GLY A 23 -2.83 -16.99 0.93
C GLY A 23 -3.29 -15.53 0.86
N VAL A 24 -2.39 -14.59 0.59
CA VAL A 24 -2.74 -13.19 0.36
C VAL A 24 -3.25 -13.00 -1.07
N GLU A 25 -4.41 -12.36 -1.19
CA GLU A 25 -5.04 -12.00 -2.47
C GLU A 25 -5.31 -10.49 -2.50
N VAL A 26 -5.32 -9.90 -3.70
CA VAL A 26 -5.63 -8.47 -3.90
C VAL A 26 -6.64 -8.34 -5.02
N GLY A 27 -7.63 -7.47 -4.83
CA GLY A 27 -8.65 -7.15 -5.82
C GLY A 27 -8.86 -5.65 -5.97
N HIS A 28 -9.38 -5.25 -7.14
CA HIS A 28 -9.53 -3.85 -7.51
C HIS A 28 -10.91 -3.61 -8.14
N VAL A 29 -11.46 -2.43 -7.85
CA VAL A 29 -12.51 -1.82 -8.67
C VAL A 29 -12.05 -0.42 -9.04
N THR A 30 -11.91 -0.20 -10.35
CA THR A 30 -11.48 1.08 -10.92
C THR A 30 -12.70 1.81 -11.47
N LEU A 31 -12.99 3.01 -10.96
CA LEU A 31 -14.09 3.86 -11.43
C LEU A 31 -13.55 4.93 -12.37
N THR A 32 -14.10 4.96 -13.58
CA THR A 32 -13.69 5.87 -14.66
C THR A 32 -14.91 6.47 -15.32
N GLY A 33 -14.84 7.74 -15.72
CA GLY A 33 -15.92 8.41 -16.43
C GLY A 33 -16.01 9.90 -16.10
N GLU A 34 -17.21 10.46 -16.22
CA GLU A 34 -17.46 11.87 -15.89
C GLU A 34 -17.20 12.15 -14.41
N GLY A 35 -16.18 12.96 -14.11
CA GLY A 35 -15.75 13.25 -12.74
C GLY A 35 -14.91 12.15 -12.06
N GLN A 36 -15.04 10.90 -12.52
CA GLN A 36 -14.52 9.72 -11.84
C GLN A 36 -13.09 9.39 -12.26
N ASN A 37 -12.17 9.48 -11.30
CA ASN A 37 -10.86 8.84 -11.36
C ASN A 37 -10.53 8.29 -9.97
N THR A 38 -11.27 7.29 -9.51
CA THR A 38 -11.12 6.76 -8.16
C THR A 38 -11.38 5.25 -8.14
N GLY A 39 -11.48 4.65 -6.96
CA GLY A 39 -11.83 3.25 -6.84
C GLY A 39 -11.55 2.68 -5.47
N VAL A 40 -11.52 1.35 -5.43
CA VAL A 40 -11.29 0.56 -4.23
C VAL A 40 -10.23 -0.51 -4.53
N THR A 41 -9.33 -0.73 -3.58
CA THR A 41 -8.42 -1.88 -3.56
C THR A 41 -8.69 -2.67 -2.29
N ALA A 42 -8.94 -3.96 -2.41
CA ALA A 42 -9.13 -4.87 -1.28
C ALA A 42 -7.90 -5.79 -1.16
N ILE A 43 -7.36 -5.91 0.04
CA ILE A 43 -6.32 -6.88 0.38
C ILE A 43 -6.98 -7.92 1.29
N ILE A 44 -7.00 -9.18 0.84
CA ILE A 44 -7.54 -10.32 1.56
C ILE A 44 -6.36 -11.11 2.14
N PRO A 45 -6.07 -11.00 3.45
CA PRO A 45 -4.93 -11.70 4.03
C PRO A 45 -5.13 -13.22 4.04
N LYS A 46 -6.38 -13.65 4.16
CA LYS A 46 -6.85 -15.03 4.13
C LYS A 46 -8.38 -15.10 4.11
N LYS A 47 -8.92 -16.25 3.71
CA LYS A 47 -10.33 -16.61 3.92
C LYS A 47 -10.62 -16.80 5.42
N ASN A 48 -11.85 -16.50 5.85
CA ASN A 48 -12.33 -16.66 7.23
C ASN A 48 -11.48 -15.97 8.31
N ILE A 49 -10.89 -14.82 7.98
CA ILE A 49 -9.97 -14.09 8.87
C ILE A 49 -10.59 -13.69 10.22
N PHE A 50 -11.91 -13.52 10.32
CA PHE A 50 -12.56 -13.20 11.59
C PHE A 50 -12.42 -14.33 12.62
N LYS A 51 -12.64 -15.58 12.19
CA LYS A 51 -12.55 -16.76 13.05
C LYS A 51 -11.11 -17.18 13.33
N GLU A 52 -10.22 -16.97 12.37
CA GLU A 52 -8.78 -17.25 12.50
C GLU A 52 -7.97 -15.99 12.18
N LYS A 53 -7.90 -15.07 13.15
CA LYS A 53 -7.24 -13.77 13.03
C LYS A 53 -5.74 -13.93 12.80
N LEU A 54 -5.13 -12.91 12.20
CA LEU A 54 -3.68 -12.84 12.00
C LEU A 54 -3.06 -11.86 12.97
N VAL A 55 -1.80 -12.08 13.33
CA VAL A 55 -1.04 -11.10 14.14
C VAL A 55 -0.69 -9.91 13.26
N ALA A 56 -0.85 -8.70 13.78
CA ALA A 56 -0.64 -7.46 13.06
C ALA A 56 -0.05 -6.35 13.94
N GLY A 57 0.47 -5.31 13.30
CA GLY A 57 0.93 -4.09 13.95
C GLY A 57 0.86 -2.90 12.99
N VAL A 58 0.74 -1.69 13.53
CA VAL A 58 0.57 -0.47 12.76
C VAL A 58 1.63 0.57 13.11
N HIS A 59 1.94 1.45 12.17
CA HIS A 59 2.74 2.63 12.43
C HIS A 59 2.21 3.82 11.63
N VAL A 60 1.84 4.88 12.34
CA VAL A 60 1.55 6.20 11.76
C VAL A 60 2.87 6.96 11.71
N ILE A 61 3.34 7.26 10.50
CA ILE A 61 4.56 8.04 10.24
C ILE A 61 4.21 9.53 10.31
N ASN A 62 3.17 9.95 9.58
CA ASN A 62 2.55 11.26 9.70
C ASN A 62 1.02 11.13 9.72
N GLY A 63 0.40 11.79 10.71
CA GLY A 63 -1.00 11.57 11.10
C GLY A 63 -2.05 12.35 10.31
N PHE A 64 -1.71 12.99 9.18
CA PHE A 64 -2.68 13.71 8.35
C PHE A 64 -3.64 12.76 7.58
N ALA A 65 -3.82 11.52 8.03
CA ALA A 65 -4.64 10.47 7.43
C ALA A 65 -5.96 10.26 8.20
N LYS A 66 -6.97 9.69 7.54
CA LYS A 66 -8.30 9.43 8.12
C LYS A 66 -8.61 7.92 8.15
N PRO A 67 -7.74 7.06 8.72
CA PRO A 67 -7.96 5.63 8.70
C PRO A 67 -9.04 5.21 9.70
N ALA A 68 -9.69 4.08 9.43
CA ALA A 68 -10.56 3.38 10.36
C ALA A 68 -9.89 2.07 10.84
N GLY A 69 -10.17 1.70 12.09
CA GLY A 69 -9.85 0.39 12.67
C GLY A 69 -8.42 0.19 13.19
N LEU A 70 -7.53 1.17 13.07
CA LEU A 70 -6.14 1.04 13.54
C LEU A 70 -6.02 0.91 15.07
N VAL A 71 -6.92 1.53 15.82
CA VAL A 71 -6.87 1.54 17.30
C VAL A 71 -6.96 0.12 17.85
N GLN A 72 -7.88 -0.71 17.35
CA GLN A 72 -8.01 -2.09 17.82
C GLN A 72 -6.87 -2.98 17.31
N ILE A 73 -6.27 -2.70 16.14
CA ILE A 73 -5.07 -3.42 15.69
C ILE A 73 -3.90 -3.11 16.64
N GLU A 74 -3.75 -1.86 17.07
CA GLU A 74 -2.72 -1.46 18.02
C GLU A 74 -2.93 -2.08 19.41
N GLU A 75 -4.18 -2.14 19.87
CA GLU A 75 -4.54 -2.69 21.19
C GLU A 75 -4.44 -4.22 21.23
N LEU A 76 -5.06 -4.91 20.28
CA LEU A 76 -5.17 -6.37 20.28
C LEU A 76 -4.07 -7.06 19.48
N GLY A 77 -3.27 -6.32 18.70
CA GLY A 77 -2.20 -6.87 17.88
C GLY A 77 -2.69 -7.85 16.80
N THR A 78 -3.94 -7.72 16.36
CA THR A 78 -4.58 -8.66 15.43
C THR A 78 -5.33 -7.98 14.29
N LEU A 79 -5.41 -8.69 13.16
CA LEU A 79 -6.18 -8.35 11.98
C LEU A 79 -7.28 -9.39 11.78
N GLU A 80 -8.53 -8.93 11.69
CA GLU A 80 -9.73 -9.79 11.73
C GLU A 80 -10.71 -9.57 10.57
N ALA A 81 -10.34 -8.74 9.60
CA ALA A 81 -11.11 -8.44 8.40
C ALA A 81 -10.16 -8.09 7.22
N PRO A 82 -10.65 -8.11 5.97
CA PRO A 82 -9.94 -7.54 4.83
C PRO A 82 -9.49 -6.10 5.08
N ILE A 83 -8.38 -5.69 4.45
CA ILE A 83 -7.94 -4.28 4.45
C ILE A 83 -8.46 -3.62 3.18
N ILE A 84 -9.20 -2.52 3.33
CA ILE A 84 -9.73 -1.76 2.20
C ILE A 84 -8.99 -0.44 2.05
N LEU A 85 -8.59 -0.13 0.81
CA LEU A 85 -8.02 1.15 0.43
C LEU A 85 -8.98 1.89 -0.51
N THR A 86 -9.15 3.20 -0.34
CA THR A 86 -9.97 4.04 -1.23
C THR A 86 -9.57 5.53 -1.12
N ASN A 87 -10.38 6.46 -1.61
CA ASN A 87 -10.17 7.90 -1.44
C ASN A 87 -10.63 8.42 -0.06
N THR A 88 -10.08 9.56 0.36
CA THR A 88 -10.31 10.16 1.69
C THR A 88 -11.78 10.27 2.08
N LEU A 89 -12.63 10.78 1.19
CA LEU A 89 -14.04 11.04 1.52
C LEU A 89 -14.93 9.79 1.41
N SER A 90 -14.37 8.67 0.94
CA SER A 90 -15.08 7.39 0.79
C SER A 90 -14.78 6.39 1.92
N VAL A 91 -13.97 6.76 2.92
CA VAL A 91 -13.69 5.90 4.09
C VAL A 91 -14.97 5.46 4.80
N GLY A 92 -15.93 6.36 4.98
CA GLY A 92 -17.22 6.04 5.62
C GLY A 92 -17.99 4.96 4.85
N THR A 93 -18.15 5.13 3.53
CA THR A 93 -18.80 4.15 2.65
C THR A 93 -18.08 2.81 2.69
N ALA A 94 -16.75 2.82 2.58
CA ALA A 94 -15.95 1.60 2.61
C ALA A 94 -16.03 0.87 3.94
N LEU A 95 -16.07 1.60 5.06
CA LEU A 95 -16.24 1.02 6.39
C LEU A 95 -17.61 0.36 6.53
N THR A 96 -18.68 1.03 6.13
CA THR A 96 -20.04 0.46 6.16
C THR A 96 -20.14 -0.80 5.31
N ALA A 97 -19.60 -0.78 4.08
CA ALA A 97 -19.59 -1.94 3.20
C ALA A 97 -18.77 -3.11 3.78
N SER A 98 -17.61 -2.82 4.37
CA SER A 98 -16.75 -3.83 5.01
C SER A 98 -17.46 -4.50 6.19
N VAL A 99 -18.13 -3.71 7.05
CA VAL A 99 -18.91 -4.26 8.15
C VAL A 99 -20.03 -5.15 7.61
N LYS A 100 -20.80 -4.70 6.62
CA LYS A 100 -21.86 -5.52 5.99
C LYS A 100 -21.32 -6.82 5.41
N TYR A 101 -20.18 -6.76 4.71
CA TYR A 101 -19.49 -7.95 4.21
C TYR A 101 -19.16 -8.92 5.35
N MET A 102 -18.55 -8.44 6.43
CA MET A 102 -18.19 -9.28 7.57
C MET A 102 -19.42 -9.88 8.26
N LEU A 103 -20.49 -9.11 8.46
CA LEU A 103 -21.76 -9.58 9.04
C LEU A 103 -22.43 -10.66 8.17
N SER A 104 -22.40 -10.51 6.84
CA SER A 104 -23.00 -11.48 5.92
C SER A 104 -22.29 -12.84 5.94
N ASN A 105 -20.98 -12.84 6.18
CA ASN A 105 -20.15 -14.05 6.21
C ASN A 105 -19.99 -14.64 7.63
N ASN A 106 -20.40 -13.91 8.66
CA ASN A 106 -20.24 -14.30 10.07
C ASN A 106 -21.52 -13.87 10.84
N PRO A 107 -22.63 -14.62 10.68
CA PRO A 107 -23.95 -14.26 11.22
C PRO A 107 -24.00 -14.18 12.76
N GLU A 108 -23.00 -14.70 13.46
CA GLU A 108 -22.84 -14.62 14.91
C GLU A 108 -22.42 -13.23 15.42
N ILE A 109 -21.80 -12.40 14.58
CA ILE A 109 -21.27 -11.08 14.97
C ILE A 109 -22.41 -10.18 15.45
N GLY A 110 -22.24 -9.57 16.63
CA GLY A 110 -23.25 -8.72 17.25
C GLY A 110 -24.51 -9.48 17.72
N ARG A 111 -24.47 -10.82 17.75
CA ARG A 111 -25.53 -11.68 18.28
C ARG A 111 -24.99 -12.58 19.37
N THR A 112 -24.27 -13.64 19.00
CA THR A 112 -23.72 -14.64 19.94
C THR A 112 -22.23 -14.44 20.20
N THR A 113 -21.59 -13.50 19.50
CA THR A 113 -20.24 -13.01 19.80
C THR A 113 -20.19 -11.47 19.72
N GLY A 114 -19.02 -10.89 19.98
CA GLY A 114 -18.76 -9.45 19.90
C GLY A 114 -18.89 -8.85 18.50
N THR A 115 -18.42 -7.62 18.34
CA THR A 115 -18.43 -6.87 17.07
C THR A 115 -17.19 -7.18 16.20
N VAL A 116 -17.03 -6.45 15.10
CA VAL A 116 -15.91 -6.60 14.16
C VAL A 116 -15.23 -5.27 13.87
N ASN A 117 -13.92 -5.30 13.75
CA ASN A 117 -13.06 -4.19 13.36
C ASN A 117 -12.62 -4.35 11.90
N CYS A 118 -13.06 -3.42 11.04
CA CYS A 118 -12.73 -3.41 9.62
C CYS A 118 -11.73 -2.28 9.31
N PRO A 119 -10.47 -2.60 8.95
CA PRO A 119 -9.49 -1.58 8.62
C PRO A 119 -9.73 -0.98 7.24
N VAL A 120 -9.88 0.34 7.20
CA VAL A 120 -10.01 1.12 5.98
C VAL A 120 -8.98 2.24 6.00
N LEU A 121 -8.19 2.37 4.94
CA LEU A 121 -7.18 3.41 4.80
C LEU A 121 -7.37 4.14 3.47
N GLU A 122 -6.73 5.30 3.32
CA GLU A 122 -7.05 6.20 2.22
C GLU A 122 -5.89 7.06 1.76
N CYS A 123 -6.04 7.62 0.56
CA CYS A 123 -5.27 8.75 0.06
C CYS A 123 -6.22 9.75 -0.63
N ASN A 124 -5.79 11.00 -0.81
CA ASN A 124 -6.61 12.05 -1.40
C ASN A 124 -6.39 12.20 -2.91
N ASP A 125 -7.37 11.80 -3.73
CA ASP A 125 -7.32 11.89 -5.21
C ASP A 125 -7.93 13.16 -5.81
N MET A 126 -8.21 14.20 -5.00
CA MET A 126 -8.99 15.40 -5.42
C MET A 126 -8.46 16.16 -6.64
N ARG A 127 -7.19 15.97 -7.02
CA ARG A 127 -6.61 16.64 -8.19
C ARG A 127 -7.06 16.01 -9.51
N LEU A 128 -7.29 14.70 -9.51
CA LEU A 128 -7.69 13.95 -10.71
C LEU A 128 -9.15 13.50 -10.66
N ASN A 129 -9.72 13.39 -9.47
CA ASN A 129 -11.07 12.91 -9.20
C ASN A 129 -11.96 14.02 -8.61
N ASP A 130 -13.26 14.03 -8.96
CA ASP A 130 -14.25 14.79 -8.20
C ASP A 130 -14.55 14.07 -6.88
N ILE A 131 -13.64 14.22 -5.92
CA ILE A 131 -13.74 13.55 -4.62
C ILE A 131 -15.01 13.93 -3.85
N ARG A 132 -15.60 15.10 -4.14
CA ARG A 132 -16.79 15.62 -3.46
C ARG A 132 -18.07 14.93 -3.91
N ALA A 133 -18.08 14.34 -5.10
CA ALA A 133 -19.23 13.61 -5.63
C ALA A 133 -19.43 12.23 -4.99
N LEU A 134 -18.50 11.76 -4.13
CA LEU A 134 -18.60 10.50 -3.39
C LEU A 134 -18.97 9.32 -4.30
N HIS A 135 -18.21 9.17 -5.38
CA HIS A 135 -18.51 8.22 -6.45
C HIS A 135 -18.49 6.76 -5.98
N VAL A 136 -17.57 6.40 -5.07
CA VAL A 136 -17.47 5.05 -4.51
C VAL A 136 -18.75 4.68 -3.77
N LYS A 137 -19.32 3.52 -4.12
CA LYS A 137 -20.49 2.93 -3.47
C LYS A 137 -20.10 1.66 -2.71
N GLU A 138 -21.02 1.16 -1.90
CA GLU A 138 -20.78 -0.06 -1.12
C GLU A 138 -20.55 -1.27 -2.04
N GLU A 139 -21.25 -1.34 -3.17
CA GLU A 139 -21.12 -2.40 -4.16
C GLU A 139 -19.71 -2.46 -4.77
N ASP A 140 -19.03 -1.32 -4.88
CA ASP A 140 -17.66 -1.27 -5.42
C ASP A 140 -16.66 -1.92 -4.45
N VAL A 141 -16.92 -1.81 -3.14
CA VAL A 141 -16.09 -2.45 -2.11
C VAL A 141 -16.28 -3.96 -2.15
N LEU A 142 -17.54 -4.43 -2.27
CA LEU A 142 -17.85 -5.85 -2.38
C LEU A 142 -17.24 -6.44 -3.66
N LYS A 143 -17.40 -5.78 -4.79
CA LYS A 143 -16.76 -6.19 -6.06
C LYS A 143 -15.24 -6.24 -5.96
N ALA A 144 -14.61 -5.29 -5.25
CA ALA A 144 -13.16 -5.32 -5.05
C ALA A 144 -12.74 -6.55 -4.24
N ILE A 145 -13.49 -6.90 -3.18
CA ILE A 145 -13.27 -8.13 -2.41
C ILE A 145 -13.47 -9.38 -3.27
N ASP A 146 -14.55 -9.44 -4.05
CA ASP A 146 -14.89 -10.59 -4.90
C ASP A 146 -13.89 -10.79 -6.06
N SER A 147 -13.30 -9.69 -6.55
CA SER A 147 -12.29 -9.72 -7.60
C SER A 147 -10.90 -10.16 -7.11
N ALA A 148 -10.72 -10.36 -5.80
CA ALA A 148 -9.42 -10.61 -5.23
C ALA A 148 -8.78 -11.88 -5.77
N GLY A 149 -7.53 -11.76 -6.20
CA GLY A 149 -6.78 -12.86 -6.78
C GLY A 149 -5.29 -12.75 -6.53
N SER A 150 -4.56 -13.66 -7.14
CA SER A 150 -3.12 -13.82 -6.90
C SER A 150 -2.24 -12.99 -7.85
N VAL A 151 -2.83 -12.29 -8.82
CA VAL A 151 -2.17 -11.35 -9.72
C VAL A 151 -2.61 -9.95 -9.33
N VAL A 152 -1.65 -9.05 -9.13
CA VAL A 152 -1.92 -7.67 -8.72
C VAL A 152 -1.68 -6.77 -9.92
N GLU A 153 -2.70 -6.03 -10.32
CA GLU A 153 -2.54 -4.96 -11.30
C GLU A 153 -1.96 -3.73 -10.60
N GLU A 154 -1.01 -3.04 -11.25
CA GLU A 154 -0.28 -1.90 -10.69
C GLU A 154 -0.58 -0.62 -11.47
N GLY A 155 -0.16 0.53 -10.94
CA GLY A 155 -0.38 1.84 -11.52
C GLY A 155 -1.76 2.41 -11.20
N ALA A 156 -2.42 2.97 -12.21
CA ALA A 156 -3.62 3.79 -12.07
C ALA A 156 -4.93 2.96 -11.97
N VAL A 157 -4.98 2.05 -10.99
CA VAL A 157 -6.07 1.08 -10.79
C VAL A 157 -6.58 1.07 -9.36
N GLY A 158 -7.81 0.59 -9.15
CA GLY A 158 -8.43 0.51 -7.83
C GLY A 158 -8.40 1.86 -7.11
N ALA A 159 -7.99 1.84 -5.83
CA ALA A 159 -7.78 3.04 -5.05
C ALA A 159 -6.70 3.98 -5.62
N GLY A 160 -5.78 3.46 -6.44
CA GLY A 160 -4.68 4.22 -7.06
C GLY A 160 -5.07 5.04 -8.27
N ARG A 161 -6.30 4.90 -8.78
CA ARG A 161 -6.73 5.49 -10.05
C ARG A 161 -6.42 6.99 -10.16
N GLY A 162 -6.84 7.79 -9.19
CA GLY A 162 -6.65 9.25 -9.20
C GLY A 162 -5.46 9.77 -8.40
N MET A 163 -4.54 8.88 -8.01
CA MET A 163 -3.41 9.28 -7.14
C MET A 163 -2.21 9.82 -7.92
N ARG A 164 -1.40 10.66 -7.24
CA ARG A 164 -0.20 11.30 -7.77
C ARG A 164 0.99 11.14 -6.82
N CYS A 165 2.13 10.68 -7.32
CA CYS A 165 3.35 10.52 -6.53
C CYS A 165 4.48 11.35 -7.13
N HIS A 166 5.22 12.10 -6.31
CA HIS A 166 6.24 13.05 -6.75
C HIS A 166 5.72 14.00 -7.84
N GLU A 167 4.47 14.46 -7.67
CA GLU A 167 3.68 15.26 -8.62
C GLU A 167 3.40 14.64 -10.00
N LEU A 168 3.97 13.48 -10.30
CA LEU A 168 3.67 12.62 -11.43
C LEU A 168 2.48 11.70 -11.12
N LYS A 169 2.07 10.88 -12.09
CA LYS A 169 1.08 9.84 -11.85
C LYS A 169 1.64 8.79 -10.88
N GLY A 170 0.86 8.49 -9.83
CA GLY A 170 1.10 7.39 -8.90
C GLY A 170 -0.04 6.36 -8.95
N GLY A 171 -0.21 5.61 -7.87
CA GLY A 171 -1.28 4.61 -7.73
C GLY A 171 -0.85 3.39 -6.92
N ILE A 172 -1.29 2.20 -7.34
CA ILE A 172 -0.94 0.93 -6.70
C ILE A 172 0.43 0.47 -7.16
N GLY A 173 1.28 0.04 -6.22
CA GLY A 173 2.51 -0.67 -6.56
C GLY A 173 2.78 -1.79 -5.59
N THR A 174 3.53 -2.80 -6.01
CA THR A 174 3.83 -3.96 -5.18
C THR A 174 5.23 -4.49 -5.44
N ALA A 175 5.81 -5.12 -4.43
CA ALA A 175 7.11 -5.78 -4.51
C ALA A 175 7.19 -6.88 -3.44
N SER A 176 8.15 -7.79 -3.58
CA SER A 176 8.43 -8.78 -2.54
C SER A 176 9.91 -9.14 -2.46
N ARG A 177 10.32 -9.67 -1.31
CA ARG A 177 11.67 -10.15 -1.04
C ARG A 177 11.63 -11.49 -0.31
N ILE A 178 12.56 -12.36 -0.68
CA ILE A 178 12.82 -13.62 0.01
C ILE A 178 13.92 -13.43 1.05
N VAL A 179 13.64 -13.83 2.28
CA VAL A 179 14.55 -13.77 3.43
C VAL A 179 14.83 -15.19 3.90
N ASN A 180 16.11 -15.59 3.89
CA ASN A 180 16.51 -16.89 4.40
C ASN A 180 16.82 -16.82 5.90
N LEU A 181 16.08 -17.60 6.70
CA LEU A 181 16.24 -17.72 8.16
C LEU A 181 16.45 -19.19 8.57
N GLY A 182 17.21 -19.94 7.76
CA GLY A 182 17.28 -21.42 7.79
C GLY A 182 16.31 -22.08 6.82
N GLU A 183 15.23 -21.37 6.47
CA GLU A 183 14.29 -21.66 5.39
C GLU A 183 13.97 -20.34 4.67
N ASP A 184 13.42 -20.41 3.46
CA ASP A 184 13.01 -19.23 2.71
C ASP A 184 11.65 -18.74 3.21
N TYR A 185 11.60 -17.49 3.63
CA TYR A 185 10.40 -16.75 4.00
C TYR A 185 10.21 -15.55 3.06
N THR A 186 9.01 -14.98 3.05
CA THR A 186 8.63 -13.87 2.17
C THR A 186 8.26 -12.63 2.97
N VAL A 187 8.74 -11.47 2.52
CA VAL A 187 8.21 -10.15 2.86
C VAL A 187 7.60 -9.56 1.60
N GLY A 188 6.29 -9.37 1.60
CA GLY A 188 5.53 -8.77 0.50
C GLY A 188 5.02 -7.38 0.88
N VAL A 189 5.00 -6.46 -0.07
CA VAL A 189 4.58 -5.08 0.13
C VAL A 189 3.62 -4.64 -0.97
N LEU A 190 2.56 -3.92 -0.59
CA LEU A 190 1.69 -3.16 -1.49
C LEU A 190 1.62 -1.72 -0.99
N VAL A 191 1.72 -0.76 -1.90
CA VAL A 191 1.61 0.67 -1.60
C VAL A 191 0.49 1.32 -2.39
N LEU A 192 -0.14 2.33 -1.80
CA LEU A 192 -0.98 3.32 -2.47
C LEU A 192 -0.24 4.65 -2.42
N THR A 193 0.35 5.07 -3.54
CA THR A 193 1.23 6.24 -3.59
C THR A 193 0.47 7.50 -3.98
N ASN A 194 0.50 8.52 -3.13
CA ASN A 194 -0.10 9.82 -3.39
C ASN A 194 0.73 10.97 -2.77
N HIS A 195 2.06 10.85 -2.66
CA HIS A 195 2.90 11.70 -1.81
C HIS A 195 4.09 12.32 -2.54
N ALA A 196 4.74 13.27 -1.87
CA ALA A 196 6.03 13.86 -2.24
C ALA A 196 6.02 14.78 -3.47
N LYS A 197 7.09 15.56 -3.59
CA LYS A 197 7.28 16.56 -4.65
C LYS A 197 8.16 16.04 -5.79
N TYR A 198 8.04 16.65 -6.98
CA TYR A 198 8.84 16.22 -8.14
C TYR A 198 10.34 16.50 -7.95
N ASP A 199 10.69 17.62 -7.33
CA ASP A 199 12.08 17.99 -7.03
C ASP A 199 12.74 17.08 -5.97
N GLU A 200 11.94 16.28 -5.26
CA GLU A 200 12.43 15.27 -4.31
C GLU A 200 12.73 13.93 -5.00
N LEU A 201 12.15 13.66 -6.18
CA LEU A 201 12.20 12.34 -6.80
C LEU A 201 13.64 11.89 -7.07
N THR A 202 14.03 10.85 -6.36
CA THR A 202 15.34 10.22 -6.44
C THR A 202 15.20 8.76 -6.86
N ILE A 203 15.99 8.35 -7.87
CA ILE A 203 16.08 6.96 -8.32
C ILE A 203 17.55 6.56 -8.29
N GLU A 204 17.88 5.51 -7.52
CA GLU A 204 19.27 5.04 -7.30
C GLU A 204 20.26 6.17 -6.96
N GLY A 205 19.82 7.10 -6.09
CA GLY A 205 20.63 8.23 -5.64
C GLY A 205 20.76 9.39 -6.63
N VAL A 206 20.16 9.29 -7.81
CA VAL A 206 20.09 10.37 -8.81
C VAL A 206 18.79 11.12 -8.66
N ASN A 207 18.88 12.43 -8.40
CA ASN A 207 17.72 13.30 -8.44
C ASN A 207 17.27 13.51 -9.90
N ILE A 208 16.03 13.12 -10.21
CA ILE A 208 15.51 13.08 -11.58
C ILE A 208 15.34 14.48 -12.19
N LYS A 209 14.87 15.44 -11.40
CA LYS A 209 14.73 16.83 -11.83
C LYS A 209 16.10 17.42 -12.20
N ASP A 210 17.07 17.33 -11.30
CA ASP A 210 18.38 17.92 -11.53
C ASP A 210 19.10 17.25 -12.71
N TYR A 211 18.91 15.94 -12.90
CA TYR A 211 19.42 15.24 -14.08
C TYR A 211 18.78 15.76 -15.38
N ARG A 212 17.45 15.90 -15.41
CA ARG A 212 16.71 16.45 -16.56
C ARG A 212 17.13 17.89 -16.88
N ASP A 213 17.27 18.73 -15.85
CA ASP A 213 17.66 20.13 -16.01
C ASP A 213 19.06 20.26 -16.65
N ASN A 214 20.00 19.42 -16.18
CA ASN A 214 21.37 19.40 -16.72
C ASN A 214 21.43 18.87 -18.15
N LEU A 215 20.61 17.87 -18.52
CA LEU A 215 20.54 17.36 -19.88
C LEU A 215 20.03 18.41 -20.88
N ASN A 216 18.98 19.15 -20.50
CA ASN A 216 18.33 20.11 -21.38
C ASN A 216 18.97 21.51 -21.35
N ASN A 217 19.88 21.78 -20.41
CA ASN A 217 20.37 23.13 -20.09
C ASN A 217 19.22 24.12 -19.79
N GLU A 218 18.13 23.63 -19.22
CA GLU A 218 16.92 24.38 -18.91
C GLU A 218 16.40 23.98 -17.53
N ARG A 219 15.80 24.92 -16.79
CA ARG A 219 15.25 24.62 -15.46
C ARG A 219 13.80 24.17 -15.57
N THR A 220 13.51 22.98 -15.06
CA THR A 220 12.14 22.50 -14.88
C THR A 220 11.42 23.35 -13.83
N ASN A 221 10.29 23.95 -14.22
CA ASN A 221 9.43 24.68 -13.28
C ASN A 221 8.69 23.70 -12.37
N CYS A 222 9.04 23.70 -11.08
CA CYS A 222 8.31 22.93 -10.06
C CYS A 222 7.13 23.74 -9.50
N SER A 223 6.11 23.02 -9.03
CA SER A 223 4.92 23.65 -8.45
C SER A 223 5.23 24.24 -7.07
N ASN A 224 4.86 25.51 -6.87
CA ASN A 224 4.89 26.19 -5.56
C ASN A 224 3.77 25.74 -4.61
N GLU A 225 2.88 24.82 -5.04
CA GLU A 225 1.84 24.29 -4.17
C GLU A 225 2.46 23.58 -2.96
N LYS A 226 1.76 23.54 -1.82
CA LYS A 226 2.25 22.77 -0.67
C LYS A 226 2.09 21.27 -0.93
N GLU A 227 3.02 20.47 -0.40
CA GLU A 227 2.84 19.02 -0.33
C GLU A 227 1.66 18.69 0.60
N GLN A 228 0.69 17.94 0.07
CA GLN A 228 -0.56 17.56 0.74
C GLN A 228 -0.91 16.10 0.40
N GLY A 229 0.12 15.27 0.23
CA GLY A 229 -0.02 13.94 -0.30
C GLY A 229 -0.49 12.93 0.73
N SER A 230 -0.27 11.65 0.46
CA SER A 230 -0.43 10.53 1.40
C SER A 230 0.23 9.28 0.83
N ILE A 231 0.66 8.36 1.69
CA ILE A 231 1.02 7.00 1.27
C ILE A 231 0.54 5.99 2.30
N ILE A 232 -0.13 4.94 1.80
CA ILE A 232 -0.45 3.76 2.60
C ILE A 232 0.48 2.62 2.21
N VAL A 233 1.08 1.97 3.21
CA VAL A 233 1.98 0.83 3.03
C VAL A 233 1.41 -0.39 3.73
N ILE A 234 1.10 -1.44 2.97
CA ILE A 234 0.64 -2.73 3.50
C ILE A 234 1.79 -3.73 3.37
N ILE A 235 2.16 -4.36 4.48
CA ILE A 235 3.27 -5.31 4.57
C ILE A 235 2.71 -6.66 5.02
N ALA A 236 2.94 -7.69 4.22
CA ALA A 236 2.61 -9.07 4.55
C ALA A 236 3.88 -9.89 4.71
N THR A 237 3.87 -10.88 5.60
CA THR A 237 4.96 -11.85 5.71
C THR A 237 4.47 -13.20 6.22
N ASP A 238 5.15 -14.29 5.86
CA ASP A 238 4.95 -15.64 6.42
C ASP A 238 5.93 -15.94 7.58
N ILE A 239 6.75 -14.95 7.97
CA ILE A 239 7.68 -15.06 9.09
C ILE A 239 6.89 -15.04 10.41
N PRO A 240 7.15 -15.97 11.36
CA PRO A 240 6.54 -15.94 12.69
C PRO A 240 7.00 -14.71 13.47
N LEU A 241 6.10 -13.73 13.66
CA LEU A 241 6.37 -12.50 14.38
C LEU A 241 5.25 -12.18 15.37
N SER A 242 5.61 -11.54 16.48
CA SER A 242 4.65 -10.90 17.41
C SER A 242 4.12 -9.58 16.86
N SER A 243 3.02 -9.07 17.44
CA SER A 243 2.45 -7.75 17.12
C SER A 243 3.45 -6.61 17.34
N ARG A 244 4.21 -6.66 18.44
CA ARG A 244 5.31 -5.72 18.72
C ARG A 244 6.37 -5.76 17.60
N GLN A 245 6.74 -6.94 17.12
CA GLN A 245 7.72 -7.07 16.03
C GLN A 245 7.16 -6.56 14.70
N LEU A 246 5.89 -6.84 14.40
CA LEU A 246 5.22 -6.30 13.21
C LEU A 246 5.10 -4.77 13.25
N LYS A 247 4.86 -4.17 14.43
CA LYS A 247 4.98 -2.72 14.61
C LYS A 247 6.40 -2.21 14.30
N ARG A 248 7.46 -2.94 14.69
CA ARG A 248 8.85 -2.59 14.33
C ARG A 248 9.08 -2.71 12.82
N VAL A 249 8.50 -3.72 12.17
CA VAL A 249 8.52 -3.89 10.70
C VAL A 249 7.79 -2.72 10.02
N ALA A 250 6.58 -2.36 10.46
CA ALA A 250 5.82 -1.22 9.94
C ALA A 250 6.62 0.10 10.03
N LYS A 251 7.39 0.31 11.10
CA LYS A 251 8.30 1.47 11.24
C LYS A 251 9.38 1.55 10.16
N ARG A 252 9.74 0.43 9.50
CA ARG A 252 10.73 0.42 8.42
C ARG A 252 10.19 0.94 7.10
N ALA A 253 8.87 1.09 6.96
CA ALA A 253 8.27 1.69 5.77
C ALA A 253 8.86 3.08 5.47
N MET A 254 9.04 3.92 6.50
CA MET A 254 9.61 5.26 6.32
C MET A 254 11.00 5.22 5.69
N SER A 255 11.88 4.29 6.11
CA SER A 255 13.21 4.16 5.50
C SER A 255 13.18 3.73 4.03
N GLY A 256 12.12 3.03 3.59
CA GLY A 256 11.89 2.72 2.18
C GLY A 256 11.34 3.92 1.40
N ILE A 257 10.41 4.66 2.00
CA ILE A 257 9.85 5.90 1.45
C ILE A 257 10.95 6.94 1.21
N SER A 258 11.82 7.20 2.21
CA SER A 258 12.88 8.19 2.06
C SER A 258 13.92 7.85 1.00
N ARG A 259 14.00 6.61 0.51
CA ARG A 259 14.91 6.26 -0.60
C ARG A 259 14.47 6.83 -1.94
N THR A 260 13.19 7.21 -2.10
CA THR A 260 12.73 7.98 -3.27
C THR A 260 12.91 9.48 -3.09
N GLY A 261 13.53 9.91 -1.98
CA GLY A 261 13.78 11.31 -1.63
C GLY A 261 12.62 12.03 -0.93
N ALA A 262 11.50 11.34 -0.67
CA ALA A 262 10.34 11.91 0.01
C ALA A 262 10.66 12.35 1.45
N ASN A 263 10.26 13.58 1.80
CA ASN A 263 10.55 14.23 3.09
C ASN A 263 9.39 14.23 4.10
N SER A 264 8.27 13.58 3.79
CA SER A 264 7.03 13.55 4.60
C SER A 264 6.49 14.94 4.96
N GLY A 265 5.82 15.59 4.00
CA GLY A 265 5.23 16.92 4.18
C GLY A 265 4.11 16.97 5.22
N ASN A 266 3.84 18.15 5.79
CA ASN A 266 2.83 18.34 6.85
C ASN A 266 1.44 17.79 6.48
N GLY A 267 1.01 17.96 5.23
CA GLY A 267 -0.27 17.47 4.75
C GLY A 267 -0.27 15.99 4.33
N SER A 268 0.85 15.28 4.46
CA SER A 268 1.02 13.90 4.01
C SER A 268 0.45 12.89 5.02
N GLY A 269 -0.62 12.18 4.68
CA GLY A 269 -1.12 11.06 5.49
C GLY A 269 -0.28 9.80 5.25
N GLU A 270 0.55 9.38 6.21
CA GLU A 270 1.52 8.29 6.01
C GLU A 270 1.33 7.20 7.06
N VAL A 271 0.85 6.03 6.62
CA VAL A 271 0.50 4.93 7.52
C VAL A 271 0.97 3.59 6.95
N ALA A 272 1.62 2.80 7.80
CA ALA A 272 2.01 1.44 7.50
C ALA A 272 1.24 0.42 8.36
N VAL A 273 0.74 -0.65 7.75
CA VAL A 273 0.12 -1.80 8.41
C VAL A 273 0.90 -3.05 8.04
N ALA A 274 1.37 -3.78 9.04
CA ALA A 274 2.10 -5.03 8.85
C ALA A 274 1.35 -6.21 9.48
N PHE A 275 1.23 -7.33 8.78
CA PHE A 275 0.66 -8.56 9.32
C PHE A 275 1.49 -9.80 8.95
N SER A 276 1.41 -10.83 9.80
CA SER A 276 2.02 -12.14 9.54
C SER A 276 0.93 -13.19 9.30
N THR A 277 1.09 -14.01 8.26
CA THR A 277 0.21 -15.15 7.96
C THR A 277 0.56 -16.42 8.75
N HIS A 278 1.64 -16.39 9.54
CA HIS A 278 2.16 -17.57 10.25
C HIS A 278 1.31 -17.97 11.45
N ASN A 279 1.10 -17.04 12.38
CA ASN A 279 0.38 -17.28 13.62
C ASN A 279 -1.12 -17.04 13.39
N LYS A 280 -1.95 -18.00 13.79
CA LYS A 280 -3.41 -17.89 13.76
C LYS A 280 -3.93 -17.69 15.18
N ILE A 281 -4.68 -16.62 15.41
CA ILE A 281 -5.33 -16.35 16.68
C ILE A 281 -6.81 -16.69 16.52
N LEU A 282 -7.26 -17.75 17.18
CA LEU A 282 -8.64 -18.19 17.09
C LEU A 282 -9.56 -17.18 17.80
N HIS A 283 -10.70 -16.87 17.18
CA HIS A 283 -11.71 -16.00 17.78
C HIS A 283 -12.36 -16.65 19.00
N GLU A 284 -12.60 -17.95 18.90
CA GLU A 284 -13.13 -18.80 19.96
C GLU A 284 -12.09 -19.89 20.21
N GLY A 285 -11.72 -20.10 21.48
CA GLY A 285 -10.65 -21.00 21.85
C GLY A 285 -10.54 -21.18 23.36
N GLY A 286 -9.51 -21.91 23.79
CA GLY A 286 -9.20 -22.08 25.21
C GLY A 286 -8.57 -20.81 25.83
N ASN A 287 -8.20 -20.91 27.10
CA ASN A 287 -7.66 -19.78 27.87
C ASN A 287 -6.28 -19.28 27.42
N PHE A 288 -5.55 -20.07 26.63
CA PHE A 288 -4.17 -19.81 26.23
C PHE A 288 -3.98 -20.03 24.74
N THR A 289 -3.14 -19.20 24.13
CA THR A 289 -2.68 -19.36 22.75
C THR A 289 -1.16 -19.26 22.72
N GLU A 290 -0.51 -20.08 21.90
CA GLU A 290 0.92 -19.99 21.66
C GLU A 290 1.18 -19.14 20.42
N VAL A 291 2.19 -18.26 20.51
CA VAL A 291 2.62 -17.39 19.39
C VAL A 291 4.08 -17.63 19.13
N LYS A 292 4.41 -18.21 17.97
CA LYS A 292 5.79 -18.39 17.53
C LYS A 292 6.35 -17.05 17.09
N CYS A 293 7.54 -16.70 17.56
CA CYS A 293 8.21 -15.45 17.22
C CYS A 293 9.67 -15.70 16.85
N LEU A 294 10.15 -15.00 15.83
CA LEU A 294 11.57 -14.88 15.55
C LEU A 294 12.29 -14.22 16.74
N LEU A 295 13.51 -14.63 17.05
CA LEU A 295 14.33 -13.92 18.02
C LEU A 295 14.64 -12.50 17.49
N ASP A 296 14.52 -11.49 18.37
CA ASP A 296 14.71 -10.10 17.95
C ASP A 296 16.10 -9.83 17.35
N ASP A 297 17.15 -10.49 17.84
CA ASP A 297 18.52 -10.38 17.31
C ASP A 297 18.67 -10.94 15.89
N LYS A 298 17.65 -11.63 15.37
CA LYS A 298 17.62 -12.19 14.01
C LYS A 298 16.69 -11.43 13.05
N ILE A 299 16.08 -10.32 13.48
CA ILE A 299 15.04 -9.63 12.70
C ILE A 299 15.57 -8.67 11.62
N ASP A 300 16.83 -8.27 11.69
CA ASP A 300 17.39 -7.26 10.78
C ASP A 300 17.24 -7.60 9.28
N PRO A 301 17.40 -8.86 8.83
CA PRO A 301 17.08 -9.23 7.45
C PRO A 301 15.64 -8.89 7.04
N VAL A 302 14.67 -9.08 7.95
CA VAL A 302 13.25 -8.73 7.72
C VAL A 302 13.08 -7.23 7.55
N PHE A 303 13.75 -6.43 8.39
CA PHE A 303 13.73 -4.98 8.28
C PHE A 303 14.31 -4.51 6.95
N ASN A 304 15.47 -5.02 6.56
CA ASN A 304 16.13 -4.64 5.33
C ASN A 304 15.32 -5.06 4.09
N ALA A 305 14.73 -6.25 4.10
CA ALA A 305 13.83 -6.73 3.05
C ALA A 305 12.57 -5.86 2.93
N THR A 306 12.01 -5.41 4.06
CA THR A 306 10.89 -4.46 4.08
C THR A 306 11.26 -3.13 3.43
N ILE A 307 12.43 -2.57 3.76
CA ILE A 307 12.92 -1.31 3.18
C ILE A 307 13.08 -1.44 1.66
N ASP A 308 13.75 -2.51 1.20
CA ASP A 308 13.98 -2.77 -0.22
C ASP A 308 12.65 -2.95 -0.97
N ALA A 309 11.69 -3.70 -0.41
CA ALA A 309 10.38 -3.92 -1.01
C ALA A 309 9.52 -2.65 -1.05
N VAL A 310 9.51 -1.82 0.00
CA VAL A 310 8.78 -0.54 -0.01
C VAL A 310 9.34 0.40 -1.07
N HIS A 311 10.67 0.53 -1.15
CA HIS A 311 11.33 1.36 -2.15
C HIS A 311 10.96 0.91 -3.57
N GLU A 312 11.06 -0.39 -3.87
CA GLU A 312 10.67 -0.91 -5.20
C GLU A 312 9.18 -0.76 -5.47
N ALA A 313 8.30 -1.00 -4.50
CA ALA A 313 6.86 -0.89 -4.69
C ALA A 313 6.43 0.54 -5.05
N ILE A 314 7.08 1.56 -4.49
CA ILE A 314 6.82 2.97 -4.84
C ILE A 314 7.22 3.25 -6.30
N LEU A 315 8.42 2.83 -6.70
CA LEU A 315 8.87 2.99 -8.09
C LEU A 315 7.99 2.19 -9.06
N SER A 316 7.62 0.97 -8.69
CA SER A 316 6.72 0.11 -9.48
C SER A 316 5.36 0.78 -9.70
N SER A 317 4.80 1.40 -8.65
CA SER A 317 3.57 2.18 -8.75
C SER A 317 3.65 3.29 -9.82
N MET A 318 4.73 4.07 -9.79
CA MET A 318 4.91 5.19 -10.73
C MET A 318 5.20 4.73 -12.16
N LEU A 319 5.93 3.62 -12.33
CA LEU A 319 6.35 3.11 -13.65
C LEU A 319 5.23 2.35 -14.37
N HIS A 320 4.29 1.75 -13.64
CA HIS A 320 3.10 1.14 -14.21
C HIS A 320 1.96 2.14 -14.42
N ALA A 321 2.05 3.36 -13.88
CA ALA A 321 1.00 4.35 -14.02
C ALA A 321 1.14 5.17 -15.32
N GLU A 322 0.04 5.29 -16.08
CA GLU A 322 -0.02 6.08 -17.30
C GLU A 322 -0.45 7.53 -17.05
N SER A 323 -0.03 8.44 -17.95
CA SER A 323 -0.42 9.84 -17.93
C SER A 323 -1.95 9.99 -17.92
N MET A 324 -2.47 10.94 -17.13
CA MET A 324 -3.91 11.11 -16.94
C MET A 324 -4.32 12.57 -16.91
N VAL A 325 -5.50 12.85 -17.46
CA VAL A 325 -6.18 14.13 -17.28
C VAL A 325 -7.36 13.95 -16.33
N GLY A 326 -7.38 14.75 -15.27
CA GLY A 326 -8.43 14.76 -14.26
C GLY A 326 -9.68 15.50 -14.70
N TYR A 327 -10.72 15.43 -13.87
CA TYR A 327 -12.02 16.07 -14.17
C TYR A 327 -11.94 17.59 -14.33
N SER A 328 -10.98 18.24 -13.65
CA SER A 328 -10.74 19.69 -13.71
C SER A 328 -9.84 20.12 -14.88
N GLY A 329 -9.44 19.18 -15.74
CA GLY A 329 -8.45 19.41 -16.80
C GLY A 329 -6.99 19.33 -16.33
N PHE A 330 -6.74 19.10 -15.03
CA PHE A 330 -5.39 18.92 -14.51
C PHE A 330 -4.72 17.66 -15.10
N LYS A 331 -3.52 17.80 -15.66
CA LYS A 331 -2.75 16.68 -16.22
C LYS A 331 -1.67 16.20 -15.24
N ALA A 332 -1.64 14.90 -14.98
CA ALA A 332 -0.52 14.22 -14.32
C ALA A 332 0.26 13.42 -15.37
N GLU A 333 1.57 13.68 -15.47
CA GLU A 333 2.47 12.98 -16.40
C GLU A 333 2.95 11.66 -15.82
N SER A 334 3.27 10.68 -16.66
CA SER A 334 3.82 9.40 -16.22
C SER A 334 5.33 9.48 -16.00
N LEU A 335 5.83 8.75 -15.00
CA LEU A 335 7.28 8.60 -14.83
C LEU A 335 7.91 7.90 -16.05
N LYS A 336 7.22 6.94 -16.64
CA LYS A 336 7.67 6.22 -17.84
C LYS A 336 7.99 7.16 -19.01
N ASP A 337 7.15 8.18 -19.23
CA ASP A 337 7.37 9.15 -20.30
C ASP A 337 8.58 10.03 -19.97
N ILE A 338 8.69 10.54 -18.74
CA ILE A 338 9.85 11.31 -18.28
C ILE A 338 11.15 10.50 -18.46
N LEU A 339 11.17 9.23 -18.05
CA LEU A 339 12.38 8.39 -18.15
C LEU A 339 12.80 8.09 -19.60
N LYS A 340 11.87 8.07 -20.56
CA LYS A 340 12.21 7.94 -21.99
C LYS A 340 12.89 9.20 -22.54
N GLU A 341 12.58 10.36 -21.99
CA GLU A 341 13.26 11.61 -22.34
C GLU A 341 14.70 11.63 -21.80
N ILE A 342 14.94 10.98 -20.67
CA ILE A 342 16.25 10.93 -19.99
C ILE A 342 16.89 9.53 -20.11
N SER A 343 17.59 9.27 -21.21
CA SER A 343 18.12 7.95 -21.66
C SER A 343 18.91 7.09 -20.65
N LEU A 344 19.27 7.62 -19.47
CA LEU A 344 19.98 6.90 -18.41
C LEU A 344 19.14 5.76 -17.78
N PHE A 345 17.80 5.84 -17.87
CA PHE A 345 16.90 4.95 -17.12
C PHE A 345 16.10 3.98 -17.99
N GLU A 346 16.47 3.76 -19.25
CA GLU A 346 15.77 2.80 -20.12
C GLU A 346 15.70 1.39 -19.52
N ASN A 347 16.72 0.96 -18.78
CA ASN A 347 16.76 -0.33 -18.09
C ASN A 347 15.71 -0.47 -16.97
N TYR A 348 15.11 0.63 -16.51
CA TYR A 348 14.07 0.65 -15.46
C TYR A 348 12.67 0.49 -16.03
N LEU A 349 12.51 0.59 -17.35
CA LEU A 349 11.20 0.47 -17.99
C LEU A 349 10.75 -1.00 -17.99
N PRO A 350 9.50 -1.30 -17.59
CA PRO A 350 8.94 -2.66 -17.60
C PRO A 350 8.67 -3.18 -19.01
#